data_AF-A0A7X3S3G9-F1
#
_entry.id   AF-A0A7X3S3G9-F1
#
_cell.length_a   1.000
_cell.length_b   1.000
_cell.length_c   1.000
_cell.angle_alpha   90.00
_cell.angle_beta   90.00
_cell.angle_gamma   90.00
#
_symmetry.space_group_name_H-M   'P 1'
#
loop_
_entity.id
_entity.type
_entity.pdbx_description
1 polymer ?
#
loop_
_entity_poly.entity_id
_entity_poly.type
_entity_poly.pdbx_seq_one_letter_code
_entity_poly.pdbx_strand_id
1 'polypeptide(L)'
;MSLVIGILGVCGSILLAVPSVVRADASQNDVNEAFAPVLKLEGKARKEINAIANMIAPGSKMVPIDATKASGEMCMLETVTKHNMIHFSQTPEQTHEDVVYYINPATFIKNGLDVKKLPRHPSELGKMEPLQWYYYDGTYVEPHQGSQLNKEFVIMSVDVK
;
A
#
# COMPACT_ATOMS: atom_id res chain seq x y z
N MET A 1 -43.95 -49.61 -34.70
CA MET A 1 -43.26 -50.11 -33.49
C MET A 1 -42.39 -48.99 -32.94
N SER A 2 -42.40 -48.85 -31.62
CA SER A 2 -41.64 -47.91 -30.78
C SER A 2 -42.17 -46.48 -30.62
N LEU A 3 -42.91 -46.37 -29.52
CA LEU A 3 -43.25 -45.24 -28.66
C LEU A 3 -41.98 -44.58 -28.09
N VAL A 4 -41.89 -43.25 -28.07
CA VAL A 4 -41.14 -42.52 -27.04
C VAL A 4 -41.97 -41.31 -26.58
N ILE A 5 -42.26 -41.33 -25.29
CA ILE A 5 -42.93 -40.31 -24.48
C ILE A 5 -41.85 -39.43 -23.84
N GLY A 6 -42.11 -38.13 -23.69
CA GLY A 6 -41.38 -37.24 -22.79
C GLY A 6 -42.00 -35.84 -22.82
N ILE A 7 -43.10 -35.58 -22.10
CA ILE A 7 -43.19 -35.18 -20.68
C ILE A 7 -42.51 -33.83 -20.39
N LEU A 8 -43.41 -32.86 -20.22
CA LEU A 8 -43.43 -31.72 -19.30
C LEU A 8 -42.17 -30.84 -19.20
N GLY A 9 -42.34 -29.62 -19.69
CA GLY A 9 -41.59 -28.47 -19.22
C GLY A 9 -41.85 -28.23 -17.73
N VAL A 10 -40.76 -28.15 -16.98
CA VAL A 10 -40.71 -27.50 -15.68
C VAL A 10 -39.61 -26.44 -15.80
N CYS A 11 -40.01 -25.20 -16.03
CA CYS A 11 -39.18 -24.02 -15.79
C CYS A 11 -38.99 -23.89 -14.27
N GLY A 12 -38.11 -24.73 -13.72
CA GLY A 12 -37.57 -24.55 -12.38
C GLY A 12 -36.45 -23.52 -12.44
N SER A 13 -36.78 -22.25 -12.32
CA SER A 13 -35.79 -21.21 -12.03
C SER A 13 -35.23 -21.48 -10.63
N ILE A 14 -34.15 -22.25 -10.57
CA ILE A 14 -33.32 -22.34 -9.37
C ILE A 14 -32.73 -20.94 -9.18
N LEU A 15 -33.36 -20.13 -8.32
CA LEU A 15 -32.70 -19.00 -7.69
C LEU A 15 -31.52 -19.58 -6.90
N LEU A 16 -30.34 -19.55 -7.50
CA LEU A 16 -29.08 -19.66 -6.77
C LEU A 16 -29.04 -18.47 -5.82
N ALA A 17 -29.42 -18.71 -4.56
CA ALA A 17 -29.15 -17.80 -3.46
C ALA A 17 -27.64 -17.63 -3.38
N VAL A 18 -27.15 -16.52 -3.93
CA VAL A 18 -25.78 -16.06 -3.71
C VAL A 18 -25.67 -15.85 -2.20
N PRO A 19 -24.75 -16.53 -1.49
CA PRO A 19 -24.50 -16.19 -0.11
C PRO A 19 -23.93 -14.77 -0.11
N SER A 20 -24.77 -13.81 0.25
CA SER A 20 -24.34 -12.48 0.65
C SER A 20 -23.27 -12.68 1.72
N VAL A 21 -22.03 -12.33 1.40
CA VAL A 21 -20.98 -12.20 2.40
C VAL A 21 -21.45 -11.09 3.34
N VAL A 22 -22.09 -11.48 4.44
CA VAL A 22 -22.38 -10.58 5.56
C VAL A 22 -21.02 -10.17 6.09
N ARG A 23 -20.55 -9.01 5.67
CA ARG A 23 -19.48 -8.30 6.38
C ARG A 23 -20.01 -8.12 7.80
N ALA A 24 -19.34 -8.67 8.78
CA ALA A 24 -19.69 -8.42 10.17
C ALA A 24 -19.57 -6.91 10.39
N ASP A 25 -20.71 -6.24 10.58
CA ASP A 25 -20.73 -4.86 11.06
C ASP A 25 -20.13 -4.88 12.46
N ALA A 26 -18.88 -4.41 12.59
CA ALA A 26 -18.28 -4.20 13.89
C ALA A 26 -19.23 -3.34 14.72
N SER A 27 -19.51 -3.72 15.97
CA SER A 27 -20.41 -2.94 16.78
C SER A 27 -19.81 -1.55 17.02
N GLN A 28 -20.65 -0.53 17.23
CA GLN A 28 -20.16 0.81 17.52
C GLN A 28 -19.19 0.84 18.71
N ASN A 29 -19.37 -0.08 19.67
CA ASN A 29 -18.47 -0.23 20.81
C ASN A 29 -17.09 -0.76 20.38
N ASP A 30 -17.03 -1.74 19.49
CA ASP A 30 -15.77 -2.30 18.97
C ASP A 30 -14.98 -1.24 18.19
N VAL A 31 -15.68 -0.44 17.38
CA VAL A 31 -15.08 0.70 16.65
C VAL A 31 -14.56 1.75 17.63
N ASN A 32 -15.36 2.09 18.65
CA ASN A 32 -14.97 3.08 19.65
C ASN A 32 -13.75 2.64 20.45
N GLU A 33 -13.65 1.35 20.79
CA GLU A 33 -12.50 0.80 21.51
C GLU A 33 -11.24 0.77 20.63
N ALA A 34 -11.34 0.24 19.41
CA ALA A 34 -10.22 0.13 18.47
C ALA A 34 -9.66 1.51 18.07
N PHE A 35 -10.50 2.53 17.98
CA PHE A 35 -10.11 3.89 17.58
C PHE A 35 -10.15 4.91 18.71
N ALA A 36 -10.25 4.48 19.98
CA ALA A 36 -10.40 5.39 21.13
C ALA A 36 -9.36 6.53 21.16
N PRO A 37 -8.05 6.30 20.87
CA PRO A 37 -7.07 7.39 20.84
C PRO A 37 -7.36 8.42 19.73
N VAL A 38 -7.77 7.96 18.55
CA VAL A 38 -8.12 8.82 17.41
C VAL A 38 -9.37 9.65 17.71
N LEU A 39 -10.39 9.03 18.31
CA LEU A 39 -11.64 9.69 18.67
C LEU A 39 -11.46 10.77 19.74
N LYS A 40 -10.44 10.66 20.60
CA LYS A 40 -10.09 11.67 21.62
C LYS A 40 -9.34 12.88 21.08
N LEU A 41 -8.79 12.82 19.85
CA LEU A 41 -8.05 13.93 19.28
C LEU A 41 -8.95 15.16 19.07
N GLU A 42 -8.43 16.35 19.31
CA GLU A 42 -9.14 17.62 19.11
C GLU A 42 -8.31 18.60 18.27
N GLY A 43 -8.94 19.72 17.87
CA GLY A 43 -8.24 20.83 17.20
C GLY A 43 -7.46 20.42 15.95
N LYS A 44 -6.17 20.77 15.91
CA LYS A 44 -5.27 20.51 14.77
C LYS A 44 -5.00 19.01 14.57
N ALA A 45 -4.78 18.26 15.65
CA ALA A 45 -4.48 16.85 15.58
C ALA A 45 -5.62 16.04 14.91
N ARG A 46 -6.88 16.37 15.25
CA ARG A 46 -8.05 15.76 14.58
C ARG A 46 -8.06 16.05 13.08
N LYS A 47 -7.76 17.30 12.67
CA LYS A 47 -7.75 17.70 11.27
C LYS A 47 -6.69 16.94 10.47
N GLU A 48 -5.51 16.74 11.06
CA GLU A 48 -4.41 16.03 10.43
C GLU A 48 -4.71 14.55 10.21
N ILE A 49 -5.17 13.85 11.26
CA ILE A 49 -5.56 12.44 11.12
C ILE A 49 -6.71 12.25 10.12
N ASN A 50 -7.69 13.17 10.10
CA ASN A 50 -8.76 13.14 9.09
C ASN A 50 -8.23 13.37 7.67
N ALA A 51 -7.22 14.22 7.49
CA ALA A 51 -6.60 14.41 6.17
C ALA A 51 -5.94 13.12 5.70
N ILE A 52 -5.19 12.44 6.57
CA ILE A 52 -4.57 11.14 6.27
C ILE A 52 -5.64 10.09 5.96
N ALA A 53 -6.67 9.95 6.80
CA ALA A 53 -7.75 9.00 6.58
C ALA A 53 -8.43 9.21 5.21
N ASN A 54 -8.69 10.46 4.82
CA ASN A 54 -9.27 10.79 3.52
C ASN A 54 -8.32 10.48 2.36
N MET A 55 -7.01 10.63 2.54
CA MET A 55 -6.02 10.28 1.50
C MET A 55 -6.02 8.79 1.18
N ILE A 56 -6.36 7.92 2.13
CA ILE A 56 -6.35 6.46 1.98
C ILE A 56 -7.74 5.82 1.97
N ALA A 57 -8.80 6.63 1.94
CA ALA A 57 -10.17 6.15 1.93
C ALA A 57 -10.49 5.34 0.66
N PRO A 58 -11.49 4.45 0.67
CA PRO A 58 -11.95 3.77 -0.53
C PRO A 58 -12.26 4.76 -1.66
N GLY A 59 -11.74 4.50 -2.87
CA GLY A 59 -11.88 5.40 -4.02
C GLY A 59 -10.84 6.52 -4.10
N SER A 60 -9.97 6.67 -3.11
CA SER A 60 -8.79 7.52 -3.22
C SER A 60 -7.75 6.93 -4.19
N LYS A 61 -6.78 7.76 -4.57
CA LYS A 61 -5.66 7.36 -5.43
C LYS A 61 -4.47 6.79 -4.65
N MET A 62 -4.65 6.51 -3.36
CA MET A 62 -3.64 5.89 -2.51
C MET A 62 -4.23 4.65 -1.83
N VAL A 63 -3.41 3.63 -1.62
CA VAL A 63 -3.81 2.43 -0.86
C VAL A 63 -2.75 2.09 0.18
N PRO A 64 -3.16 1.79 1.43
CA PRO A 64 -2.23 1.27 2.43
C PRO A 64 -1.96 -0.22 2.15
N ILE A 65 -0.70 -0.61 2.25
CA ILE A 65 -0.22 -1.99 2.11
C ILE A 65 0.59 -2.31 3.37
N ASP A 66 0.33 -3.46 3.97
CA ASP A 66 1.11 -3.98 5.07
C ASP A 66 2.38 -4.65 4.53
N ALA A 67 3.52 -3.98 4.70
CA ALA A 67 4.85 -4.50 4.37
C ALA A 67 5.63 -4.94 5.62
N THR A 68 4.98 -5.01 6.79
CA THR A 68 5.64 -5.20 8.08
C THR A 68 6.38 -6.52 8.20
N LYS A 69 5.90 -7.55 7.50
CA LYS A 69 6.59 -8.85 7.44
C LYS A 69 7.96 -8.76 6.74
N ALA A 70 8.12 -7.83 5.79
CA ALA A 70 9.38 -7.65 5.07
C ALA A 70 10.33 -6.72 5.84
N SER A 71 9.82 -5.59 6.33
CA SER A 71 10.67 -4.49 6.81
C SER A 71 10.20 -3.83 8.11
N GLY A 72 9.06 -4.24 8.68
CA GLY A 72 8.44 -3.52 9.79
C GLY A 72 7.78 -2.20 9.38
N GLU A 73 7.46 -2.02 8.09
CA GLU A 73 6.91 -0.76 7.57
C GLU A 73 5.48 -0.88 7.05
N MET A 74 4.76 0.24 7.08
CA MET A 74 3.52 0.44 6.34
C MET A 74 3.81 1.16 5.02
N CYS A 75 3.33 0.61 3.92
CA CYS A 75 3.46 1.20 2.59
C CYS A 75 2.20 1.96 2.20
N MET A 76 2.37 3.15 1.61
CA MET A 76 1.31 3.93 0.99
C MET A 76 1.59 4.00 -0.51
N LEU A 77 0.85 3.24 -1.30
CA LEU A 77 1.04 3.09 -2.74
C LEU A 77 0.06 3.96 -3.53
N GLU A 78 0.56 4.74 -4.48
CA GLU A 78 -0.26 5.44 -5.46
C GLU A 78 -0.89 4.43 -6.45
N THR A 79 -2.20 4.50 -6.69
CA THR A 79 -2.95 3.43 -7.39
C THR A 79 -3.12 3.63 -8.89
N VAL A 80 -2.95 4.84 -9.43
CA VAL A 80 -3.10 5.13 -10.87
C VAL A 80 -1.97 4.52 -11.68
N THR A 81 -0.73 4.65 -11.22
CA THR A 81 0.49 4.19 -11.90
C THR A 81 1.19 3.05 -11.16
N LYS A 82 0.96 2.94 -9.85
CA LYS A 82 1.70 2.01 -8.97
C LYS A 82 3.20 2.20 -9.09
N HIS A 83 3.63 3.45 -9.24
CA HIS A 83 5.02 3.83 -9.50
C HIS A 83 5.50 4.96 -8.58
N ASN A 84 4.70 5.29 -7.56
CA ASN A 84 5.13 6.10 -6.44
C ASN A 84 4.60 5.46 -5.16
N MET A 85 5.43 5.35 -4.15
CA MET A 85 5.03 4.86 -2.84
C MET A 85 5.87 5.47 -1.73
N ILE A 86 5.34 5.42 -0.51
CA ILE A 86 6.02 5.90 0.69
C ILE A 86 5.93 4.80 1.74
N HIS A 87 7.05 4.47 2.37
CA HIS A 87 7.09 3.56 3.50
C HIS A 87 7.25 4.36 4.78
N PHE A 88 6.56 3.93 5.82
CA PHE A 88 6.67 4.47 7.16
C PHE A 88 7.03 3.33 8.12
N SER A 89 8.17 3.45 8.80
CA SER A 89 8.57 2.51 9.84
C SER A 89 7.54 2.49 10.98
N GLN A 90 7.22 1.30 11.47
CA GLN A 90 6.43 1.16 12.71
C GLN A 90 7.27 1.40 13.97
N THR A 91 8.59 1.38 13.84
CA THR A 91 9.57 1.59 14.91
C THR A 91 10.62 2.61 14.45
N PRO A 92 10.23 3.87 14.17
CA PRO A 92 11.15 4.90 13.70
C PRO A 92 12.28 5.18 14.71
N GLU A 93 12.11 4.86 15.98
CA GLU A 93 13.18 4.96 16.98
C GLU A 93 14.33 3.95 16.80
N GLN A 94 14.17 2.93 15.95
CA GLN A 94 15.12 1.81 15.78
C GLN A 94 15.82 1.79 14.41
N THR A 95 15.49 2.72 13.51
CA THR A 95 16.08 2.83 12.17
C THR A 95 16.48 4.27 11.87
N HIS A 96 17.21 4.56 10.81
CA HIS A 96 17.37 5.92 10.24
C HIS A 96 16.59 6.05 8.92
N GLU A 97 15.88 5.00 8.54
CA GLU A 97 15.01 4.92 7.37
C GLU A 97 13.55 5.08 7.82
N ASP A 98 13.25 6.13 8.59
CA ASP A 98 11.93 6.30 9.23
C ASP A 98 10.82 6.44 8.19
N VAL A 99 11.12 7.19 7.12
CA VAL A 99 10.27 7.35 5.95
C VAL A 99 11.10 7.08 4.70
N VAL A 100 10.65 6.16 3.84
CA VAL A 100 11.33 5.87 2.57
C VAL A 100 10.42 6.22 1.40
N TYR A 101 10.89 7.14 0.56
CA TYR A 101 10.19 7.57 -0.65
C TYR A 101 10.67 6.77 -1.85
N TYR A 102 9.71 6.29 -2.64
CA TYR A 102 9.93 5.63 -3.93
C TYR A 102 9.26 6.47 -4.99
N ILE A 103 10.03 7.07 -5.89
CA ILE A 103 9.51 7.98 -6.90
C ILE A 103 9.79 7.43 -8.29
N ASN A 104 8.81 7.58 -9.18
CA ASN A 104 8.97 7.28 -10.60
C ASN A 104 10.09 8.15 -11.21
N PRO A 105 11.17 7.56 -11.75
CA PRO A 105 12.30 8.32 -12.26
C PRO A 105 11.99 9.11 -13.53
N ALA A 106 10.89 8.80 -14.25
CA ALA A 106 10.59 9.37 -15.56
C ALA A 106 10.61 10.91 -15.59
N THR A 107 10.06 11.56 -14.56
CA THR A 107 10.08 13.02 -14.47
C THR A 107 11.48 13.56 -14.25
N PHE A 108 12.31 12.91 -13.43
CA PHE A 108 13.69 13.34 -13.20
C PHE A 108 14.54 13.19 -14.45
N ILE A 109 14.42 12.05 -15.14
CA ILE A 109 15.12 11.78 -16.40
C ILE A 109 14.74 12.83 -17.45
N LYS A 110 13.44 13.14 -17.59
CA LYS A 110 12.95 14.18 -18.51
C LYS A 110 13.56 15.55 -18.22
N ASN A 111 13.91 15.84 -16.96
CA ASN A 111 14.52 17.09 -16.53
C ASN A 111 16.06 17.03 -16.47
N GLY A 112 16.68 15.97 -17.03
CA GLY A 112 18.13 15.88 -17.21
C GLY A 112 18.88 15.12 -16.12
N LEU A 113 18.19 14.47 -15.16
CA LEU A 113 18.86 13.59 -14.20
C LEU A 113 19.29 12.29 -14.88
N ASP A 114 20.58 11.98 -14.81
CA ASP A 114 21.13 10.68 -15.20
C ASP A 114 21.07 9.72 -14.00
N VAL A 115 19.94 9.00 -13.86
CA VAL A 115 19.68 8.13 -12.69
C VAL A 115 20.71 7.01 -12.53
N LYS A 116 21.39 6.61 -13.60
CA LYS A 116 22.43 5.56 -13.54
C LYS A 116 23.72 6.02 -12.88
N LYS A 117 23.87 7.34 -12.64
CA LYS A 117 24.99 7.91 -11.87
C LYS A 117 24.69 8.03 -10.38
N LEU A 118 23.45 7.81 -9.96
CA LEU A 118 23.13 7.72 -8.55
C LEU A 118 23.73 6.44 -7.96
N PRO A 119 24.07 6.42 -6.66
CA PRO A 119 24.40 5.20 -5.96
C PRO A 119 23.30 4.15 -6.13
N ARG A 120 23.69 2.88 -6.31
CA ARG A 120 22.75 1.77 -6.31
C ARG A 120 22.06 1.69 -4.96
N HIS A 121 20.74 1.49 -4.96
CA HIS A 121 19.99 1.26 -3.73
C HIS A 121 20.54 0.04 -2.97
N PRO A 122 20.77 0.13 -1.65
CA PRO A 122 21.24 -1.01 -0.87
C PRO A 122 20.29 -2.22 -0.98
N SER A 123 20.83 -3.43 -0.85
CA SER A 123 20.03 -4.66 -0.84
C SER A 123 19.62 -5.12 0.56
N GLU A 124 19.96 -4.34 1.58
CA GLU A 124 19.74 -4.63 3.00
C GLU A 124 19.08 -3.41 3.66
N LEU A 125 18.21 -3.66 4.64
CA LEU A 125 17.58 -2.62 5.46
C LEU A 125 18.62 -1.91 6.35
N GLY A 126 18.40 -0.63 6.63
CA GLY A 126 19.25 0.18 7.50
C GLY A 126 20.64 0.47 6.91
N LYS A 127 20.73 0.54 5.58
CA LYS A 127 21.97 0.82 4.84
C LYS A 127 21.85 2.04 3.92
N MET A 128 20.68 2.66 3.85
CA MET A 128 20.49 3.91 3.14
C MET A 128 20.97 5.08 4.00
N GLU A 129 21.84 5.91 3.46
CA GLU A 129 22.16 7.20 4.08
C GLU A 129 20.95 8.14 3.95
N PRO A 130 20.45 8.74 5.04
CA PRO A 130 19.34 9.68 4.99
C PRO A 130 19.61 10.84 4.02
N LEU A 131 18.58 11.27 3.29
CA LEU A 131 18.62 12.34 2.28
C LEU A 131 19.52 12.06 1.05
N GLN A 132 20.11 10.87 0.95
CA GLN A 132 20.80 10.42 -0.26
C GLN A 132 19.78 9.85 -1.26
N TRP A 133 19.88 10.30 -2.51
CA TRP A 133 19.15 9.67 -3.61
C TRP A 133 19.86 8.41 -4.09
N TYR A 134 19.11 7.32 -4.17
CA TYR A 134 19.54 6.04 -4.71
C TYR A 134 18.76 5.68 -5.97
N TYR A 135 19.35 4.85 -6.82
CA TYR A 135 18.68 4.24 -7.95
C TYR A 135 18.50 2.74 -7.75
N TYR A 136 17.26 2.29 -7.90
CA TYR A 136 16.89 0.88 -7.94
C TYR A 136 16.39 0.56 -9.35
N ASP A 137 16.94 -0.49 -9.95
CA ASP A 137 16.74 -0.82 -11.36
C ASP A 137 15.62 -1.86 -11.62
N GLY A 138 14.95 -2.34 -10.57
CA GLY A 138 13.88 -3.32 -10.71
C GLY A 138 14.35 -4.78 -10.77
N THR A 139 15.64 -5.07 -10.67
CA THR A 139 16.20 -6.39 -11.03
C THR A 139 16.45 -7.34 -9.86
N TYR A 140 16.31 -6.88 -8.62
CA TYR A 140 16.55 -7.68 -7.42
C TYR A 140 15.43 -7.51 -6.39
N VAL A 141 15.43 -8.32 -5.34
CA VAL A 141 14.47 -8.16 -4.24
C VAL A 141 14.74 -6.83 -3.54
N GLU A 142 13.74 -5.97 -3.52
CA GLU A 142 13.81 -4.68 -2.84
C GLU A 142 13.56 -4.92 -1.34
N PRO A 143 14.47 -4.48 -0.44
CA PRO A 143 14.48 -4.91 0.95
C PRO A 143 13.26 -4.43 1.77
N HIS A 144 12.70 -3.26 1.45
CA HIS A 144 11.56 -2.70 2.17
C HIS A 144 10.22 -3.35 1.76
N GLN A 145 10.12 -3.82 0.52
CA GLN A 145 8.96 -4.51 -0.03
C GLN A 145 9.04 -6.02 0.16
N GLY A 146 10.24 -6.57 0.30
CA GLY A 146 10.49 -8.01 0.37
C GLY A 146 10.18 -8.76 -0.93
N SER A 147 10.07 -8.05 -2.06
CA SER A 147 9.81 -8.63 -3.38
C SER A 147 10.51 -7.84 -4.49
N GLN A 148 10.63 -8.45 -5.67
CA GLN A 148 11.14 -7.75 -6.84
C GLN A 148 10.04 -6.89 -7.48
N LEU A 149 10.27 -5.58 -7.54
CA LEU A 149 9.25 -4.63 -8.03
C LEU A 149 9.13 -4.54 -9.56
N ASN A 150 10.10 -5.07 -10.33
CA ASN A 150 10.11 -5.07 -11.80
C ASN A 150 9.90 -3.67 -12.43
N LYS A 151 10.26 -2.63 -11.70
CA LYS A 151 10.19 -1.22 -12.10
C LYS A 151 11.40 -0.51 -11.50
N GLU A 152 11.89 0.49 -12.22
CA GLU A 152 12.92 1.39 -11.72
C GLU A 152 12.34 2.42 -10.74
N PHE A 153 13.11 2.80 -9.73
CA PHE A 153 12.75 3.83 -8.76
C PHE A 153 13.97 4.69 -8.43
N VAL A 154 13.70 5.96 -8.16
CA VAL A 154 14.61 6.82 -7.40
C VAL A 154 14.11 6.82 -5.96
N ILE A 155 14.99 6.45 -5.02
CA ILE A 155 14.62 6.13 -3.64
C ILE A 155 15.41 7.03 -2.69
N MET A 156 14.78 7.52 -1.63
CA MET A 156 15.43 8.30 -0.57
C MET A 156 14.78 8.02 0.77
N SER A 157 15.60 7.84 1.81
CA SER A 157 15.16 7.77 3.19
C SER A 157 15.22 9.15 3.85
N VAL A 158 14.35 9.36 4.84
CA VAL A 158 14.34 10.52 5.73
C VAL A 158 14.39 10.01 7.16
N ASP A 159 15.35 10.52 7.91
CA ASP A 159 15.42 10.41 9.37
C ASP A 159 14.70 11.65 9.94
N VAL A 160 13.66 11.44 10.75
CA VAL A 160 12.81 12.53 11.28
C VAL A 160 13.19 12.95 12.71
N LYS A 161 14.32 12.47 13.22
CA LYS A 161 14.83 12.79 14.57
C LYS A 161 15.74 14.01 14.59
#